data_AF-A0A2N5IB84-F1
#
_entry.id   AF-A0A2N5IB84-F1
#
_cell.length_a   1.000
_cell.length_b   1.000
_cell.length_c   1.000
_cell.angle_alpha   90.00
_cell.angle_beta   90.00
_cell.angle_gamma   90.00
#
_symmetry.space_group_name_H-M   'P 1'
#
loop_
_entity.id
_entity.type
_entity.pdbx_description
1 polymer ?
#
loop_
_entity_poly.entity_id
_entity_poly.type
_entity_poly.pdbx_seq_one_letter_code
_entity_poly.pdbx_strand_id
1 'polypeptide(L)'
;MKKGLKWIIPITLVATMLTGCMEVSEIEKQQNEKVENANKLMSQTKVPSVEKSLERENIRQRILVSNDSDTLQWIYPMSAGTIIGRFPVKGKVTSGNKRLTATEGYNANTSTSEELPDEMGTYGSSGEYIFWFDPTGLPHQHKGDYFISPVPYTLQNNTILTDIDASEEQKREEYAKQMEEADKRMKELSEENERIAKEKAEQQKNEEEAKKNKE
;
A
#
# COMPACT_ATOMS: atom_id res chain seq x y z
N MET A 1 98.21 14.67 1.94
CA MET A 1 96.78 14.95 1.62
C MET A 1 96.09 13.65 1.24
N LYS A 2 94.78 13.51 1.59
CA LYS A 2 93.84 12.38 1.38
C LYS A 2 93.97 11.27 2.46
N LYS A 3 93.15 11.30 3.51
CA LYS A 3 91.74 10.83 3.67
C LYS A 3 91.62 9.30 3.66
N GLY A 4 91.35 8.71 4.82
CA GLY A 4 90.90 7.33 5.02
C GLY A 4 89.84 7.31 6.13
N LEU A 5 88.59 7.06 5.75
CA LEU A 5 87.37 7.17 6.54
C LEU A 5 87.10 5.85 7.29
N LYS A 6 86.48 5.96 8.47
CA LYS A 6 86.44 4.98 9.57
C LYS A 6 85.10 4.20 9.66
N TRP A 7 85.22 2.92 10.02
CA TRP A 7 84.46 2.13 11.03
C TRP A 7 82.98 1.65 10.87
N ILE A 8 82.82 0.34 11.19
CA ILE A 8 81.76 -0.52 11.81
C ILE A 8 80.43 -0.99 11.18
N ILE A 9 80.30 -2.33 11.31
CA ILE A 9 79.18 -3.23 11.73
C ILE A 9 78.29 -3.91 10.66
N PRO A 10 77.98 -5.23 10.84
CA PRO A 10 77.80 -6.22 9.77
C PRO A 10 76.36 -6.77 9.66
N ILE A 11 75.96 -7.28 8.49
CA ILE A 11 74.69 -8.03 8.33
C ILE A 11 74.91 -9.27 7.46
N THR A 12 75.05 -10.40 8.15
CA THR A 12 74.69 -11.75 7.70
C THR A 12 73.18 -11.83 7.47
N LEU A 13 72.74 -12.15 6.26
CA LEU A 13 71.42 -12.76 6.06
C LEU A 13 71.52 -13.81 4.95
N VAL A 14 71.70 -15.04 5.42
CA VAL A 14 71.63 -16.30 4.69
C VAL A 14 70.23 -16.44 4.09
N ALA A 15 70.19 -16.72 2.79
CA ALA A 15 69.01 -17.15 2.07
C ALA A 15 68.54 -18.52 2.62
N THR A 16 67.56 -18.51 3.52
CA THR A 16 66.74 -19.68 3.83
C THR A 16 65.42 -19.57 3.10
N MET A 17 65.22 -20.47 2.14
CA MET A 17 63.92 -20.80 1.57
C MET A 17 62.95 -21.18 2.69
N LEU A 18 61.95 -20.34 2.94
CA LEU A 18 60.75 -20.68 3.69
C LEU A 18 59.60 -20.76 2.70
N THR A 19 59.34 -21.97 2.22
CA THR A 19 58.04 -22.37 1.66
C THR A 19 56.99 -22.21 2.75
N GLY A 20 56.28 -21.08 2.77
CA GLY A 20 55.07 -20.92 3.57
C GLY A 20 53.89 -21.59 2.88
N CYS A 21 53.55 -22.81 3.28
CA CYS A 21 52.20 -23.34 3.09
C CYS A 21 51.28 -22.47 3.93
N MET A 22 50.43 -21.65 3.30
CA MET A 22 49.31 -21.02 4.00
C MET A 22 48.37 -22.14 4.43
N GLU A 23 48.27 -22.40 5.74
CA GLU A 23 47.18 -23.21 6.28
C GLU A 23 45.87 -22.48 5.96
N VAL A 24 45.13 -23.01 4.98
CA VAL A 24 43.74 -22.64 4.75
C VAL A 24 43.00 -22.92 6.04
N SER A 25 42.39 -21.89 6.62
CA SER A 25 41.74 -22.04 7.92
C SER A 25 40.63 -23.08 7.83
N GLU A 26 40.44 -23.86 8.90
CA GLU A 26 39.38 -24.89 8.95
C GLU A 26 37.99 -24.29 8.70
N ILE A 27 37.82 -23.01 8.99
CA ILE A 27 36.64 -22.19 8.70
C ILE A 27 36.42 -22.01 7.19
N GLU A 28 37.45 -21.68 6.42
CA GLU A 28 37.36 -21.55 4.96
C GLU A 28 37.03 -22.88 4.29
N LYS A 29 37.57 -24.00 4.80
CA LYS A 29 37.25 -25.33 4.31
C LYS A 29 35.79 -25.70 4.56
N GLN A 30 35.28 -25.47 5.77
CA GLN A 30 33.86 -25.70 6.10
C GLN A 30 32.92 -24.80 5.29
N GLN A 31 33.34 -23.58 4.98
CA GLN A 31 32.57 -22.65 4.15
C GLN A 31 32.48 -23.14 2.70
N ASN A 32 33.60 -23.62 2.13
CA ASN A 32 33.63 -24.20 0.79
C ASN A 32 32.78 -25.49 0.69
N GLU A 33 32.84 -26.37 1.69
CA GLU A 33 32.00 -27.58 1.74
C GLU A 33 30.50 -27.25 1.86
N LYS A 34 30.11 -26.19 2.60
CA LYS A 34 28.72 -25.73 2.65
C LYS A 34 28.23 -25.21 1.30
N VAL A 35 29.06 -24.45 0.60
CA VAL A 35 28.73 -23.94 -0.74
C VAL A 35 28.60 -25.09 -1.75
N GLU A 36 29.52 -26.06 -1.72
CA GLU A 36 29.46 -27.23 -2.59
C GLU A 36 28.23 -28.10 -2.31
N ASN A 37 27.91 -28.34 -1.04
CA ASN A 37 26.70 -29.06 -0.66
C ASN A 37 25.42 -28.31 -1.06
N ALA A 38 25.38 -26.98 -0.91
CA ALA A 38 24.26 -26.18 -1.38
C ALA A 38 24.10 -26.27 -2.91
N ASN A 39 25.20 -26.20 -3.67
CA ASN A 39 25.18 -26.37 -5.12
C ASN A 39 24.72 -27.78 -5.55
N LYS A 40 25.14 -28.82 -4.81
CA LYS A 40 24.68 -30.19 -5.04
C LYS A 40 23.19 -30.35 -4.76
N LEU A 41 22.68 -29.77 -3.68
CA LEU A 41 21.25 -29.80 -3.36
C LEU A 41 20.40 -29.02 -4.39
N MET A 42 20.89 -27.86 -4.84
CA MET A 42 20.24 -27.06 -5.88
C MET A 42 20.23 -27.77 -7.26
N SER A 43 21.28 -28.53 -7.59
CA SER A 43 21.31 -29.30 -8.84
C SER A 43 20.44 -30.57 -8.80
N GLN A 44 20.14 -31.10 -7.62
CA GLN A 44 19.26 -32.25 -7.43
C GLN A 44 17.78 -31.88 -7.36
N THR A 45 17.46 -30.64 -6.98
CA THR A 45 16.08 -30.16 -6.86
C THR A 45 15.81 -29.10 -7.92
N LYS A 46 15.22 -29.51 -9.06
CA LYS A 46 14.77 -28.53 -10.06
C LYS A 46 13.71 -27.64 -9.45
N VAL A 47 13.90 -26.32 -9.52
CA VAL A 47 12.83 -25.37 -9.23
C VAL A 47 11.66 -25.71 -10.17
N PRO A 48 10.45 -25.95 -9.64
CA PRO A 48 9.32 -26.28 -10.49
C PRO A 48 9.03 -25.11 -11.43
N SER A 49 8.79 -25.43 -12.71
CA SER A 49 8.29 -24.43 -13.67
C SER A 49 6.89 -24.02 -13.23
N VAL A 50 6.70 -22.74 -12.91
CA VAL A 50 5.39 -22.20 -12.54
C VAL A 50 4.71 -21.67 -13.80
N GLU A 51 3.82 -22.47 -14.37
CA GLU A 51 3.01 -22.05 -15.53
C GLU A 51 1.81 -21.18 -15.10
N LYS A 52 1.26 -21.44 -13.91
CA LYS A 52 0.13 -20.70 -13.33
C LYS A 52 0.31 -20.58 -11.81
N SER A 53 0.16 -19.37 -11.29
CA SER A 53 0.15 -19.10 -9.85
C SER A 53 -1.28 -18.89 -9.36
N LEU A 54 -1.73 -19.75 -8.46
CA LEU A 54 -3.02 -19.61 -7.79
C LEU A 54 -3.09 -18.32 -6.95
N GLU A 55 -1.97 -17.89 -6.36
CA GLU A 55 -1.91 -16.64 -5.61
C GLU A 55 -2.16 -15.43 -6.51
N ARG A 56 -1.55 -15.38 -7.71
CA ARG A 56 -1.81 -14.33 -8.70
C ARG A 56 -3.27 -14.32 -9.13
N GLU A 57 -3.88 -15.50 -9.29
CA GLU A 57 -5.30 -15.61 -9.64
C GLU A 57 -6.20 -15.13 -8.50
N ASN A 58 -5.89 -15.48 -7.24
CA ASN A 58 -6.63 -15.00 -6.07
C ASN A 58 -6.53 -13.48 -5.92
N ILE A 59 -5.34 -12.89 -6.13
CA ILE A 59 -5.14 -11.44 -6.12
C ILE A 59 -5.96 -10.79 -7.23
N ARG A 60 -5.93 -11.34 -8.45
CA ARG A 60 -6.74 -10.85 -9.58
C ARG A 60 -8.22 -10.88 -9.25
N GLN A 61 -8.75 -12.01 -8.76
CA GLN A 61 -10.15 -12.15 -8.39
C GLN A 61 -10.55 -11.17 -7.29
N ARG A 62 -9.73 -11.03 -6.25
CA ARG A 62 -9.94 -10.03 -5.20
C ARG A 62 -10.02 -8.61 -5.76
N ILE A 63 -9.13 -8.23 -6.68
CA ILE A 63 -9.14 -6.90 -7.31
C ILE A 63 -10.44 -6.69 -8.11
N LEU A 64 -10.87 -7.68 -8.89
CA LEU A 64 -12.09 -7.59 -9.68
C LEU A 64 -13.33 -7.40 -8.79
N VAL A 65 -13.49 -8.23 -7.75
CA VAL A 65 -14.62 -8.12 -6.82
C VAL A 65 -14.56 -6.83 -6.01
N SER A 66 -13.37 -6.38 -5.59
CA SER A 66 -13.24 -5.15 -4.78
C SER A 66 -13.44 -3.85 -5.57
N ASN A 67 -13.39 -3.91 -6.91
CA ASN A 67 -13.60 -2.77 -7.79
C ASN A 67 -15.01 -2.73 -8.39
N ASP A 68 -15.84 -3.72 -8.11
CA ASP A 68 -17.23 -3.74 -8.51
C ASP A 68 -18.04 -2.81 -7.58
N SER A 69 -18.63 -1.75 -8.15
CA SER A 69 -19.45 -0.77 -7.43
C SER A 69 -20.74 -1.36 -6.88
N ASP A 70 -21.23 -2.43 -7.51
CA ASP A 70 -22.54 -3.03 -7.24
C ASP A 70 -22.42 -4.15 -6.20
N THR A 71 -21.21 -4.38 -5.69
CA THR A 71 -20.95 -5.33 -4.63
C THR A 71 -21.58 -4.85 -3.31
N LEU A 72 -22.44 -5.68 -2.71
CA LEU A 72 -22.97 -5.48 -1.37
C LEU A 72 -22.24 -6.38 -0.37
N GLN A 73 -21.74 -5.76 0.71
CA GLN A 73 -21.03 -6.45 1.79
C GLN A 73 -21.53 -5.96 3.15
N TRP A 74 -21.09 -6.61 4.23
CA TRP A 74 -21.38 -6.21 5.60
C TRP A 74 -20.08 -6.02 6.39
N ILE A 75 -19.96 -4.87 7.03
CA ILE A 75 -18.86 -4.54 7.93
C ILE A 75 -19.31 -4.67 9.39
N TYR A 76 -18.40 -5.21 10.21
CA TYR A 76 -18.54 -5.39 11.66
C TYR A 76 -17.42 -4.58 12.33
N PRO A 77 -17.61 -3.27 12.52
CA PRO A 77 -16.62 -2.44 13.18
C PRO A 77 -16.48 -2.83 14.66
N MET A 78 -15.27 -2.69 15.18
CA MET A 78 -14.92 -2.99 16.56
C MET A 78 -14.34 -1.75 17.24
N SER A 79 -14.76 -1.51 18.48
CA SER A 79 -14.20 -0.48 19.36
C SER A 79 -13.71 -1.15 20.63
N ALA A 80 -12.44 -0.93 20.98
CA ALA A 80 -11.80 -1.54 22.15
C ALA A 80 -12.02 -3.07 22.23
N GLY A 81 -11.91 -3.77 21.10
CA GLY A 81 -12.09 -5.23 21.00
C GLY A 81 -13.54 -5.72 21.02
N THR A 82 -14.51 -4.82 21.08
CA THR A 82 -15.95 -5.16 21.09
C THR A 82 -16.60 -4.77 19.77
N ILE A 83 -17.36 -5.68 19.17
CA ILE A 83 -18.13 -5.37 17.95
C ILE A 83 -19.23 -4.36 18.29
N ILE A 84 -19.25 -3.22 17.62
CA ILE A 84 -20.20 -2.14 17.90
C ILE A 84 -21.44 -2.18 17.00
N GLY A 85 -21.42 -2.99 15.95
CA GLY A 85 -22.57 -3.16 15.08
C GLY A 85 -22.26 -3.99 13.85
N ARG A 86 -23.26 -4.05 12.97
CA ARG A 86 -23.19 -4.62 11.62
C ARG A 86 -23.85 -3.62 10.68
N PHE A 87 -23.16 -3.24 9.61
CA PHE A 87 -23.66 -2.26 8.64
C PHE A 87 -23.50 -2.78 7.21
N PRO A 88 -24.49 -2.58 6.33
CA PRO A 88 -24.33 -2.84 4.91
C PRO A 88 -23.35 -1.83 4.29
N VAL A 89 -22.57 -2.30 3.33
CA VAL A 89 -21.54 -1.55 2.61
C VAL A 89 -21.82 -1.65 1.12
N LYS A 90 -21.92 -0.49 0.47
CA LYS A 90 -21.90 -0.36 -0.98
C LYS A 90 -20.46 -0.37 -1.49
N GLY A 91 -20.15 -1.30 -2.39
CA GLY A 91 -18.84 -1.47 -2.99
C GLY A 91 -17.82 -1.97 -1.98
N LYS A 92 -16.95 -1.07 -1.52
CA LYS A 92 -15.75 -1.42 -0.73
C LYS A 92 -15.53 -0.50 0.46
N VAL A 93 -14.88 -1.06 1.48
CA VAL A 93 -14.26 -0.30 2.57
C VAL A 93 -12.90 0.22 2.12
N THR A 94 -12.65 1.51 2.31
CA THR A 94 -11.43 2.20 1.85
C THR A 94 -10.66 2.76 3.04
N SER A 95 -9.33 2.66 3.01
CA SER A 95 -8.49 3.34 4.00
C SER A 95 -8.52 4.85 3.78
N GLY A 96 -8.66 5.62 4.85
CA GLY A 96 -8.67 7.08 4.84
C GLY A 96 -7.41 7.74 4.29
N ASN A 97 -6.29 7.00 4.26
CA ASN A 97 -5.01 7.49 3.78
C ASN A 97 -4.81 7.25 2.27
N LYS A 98 -5.80 6.70 1.56
CA LYS A 98 -5.74 6.54 0.10
C LYS A 98 -6.09 7.85 -0.58
N ARG A 99 -5.24 8.24 -1.53
CA ARG A 99 -5.37 9.45 -2.35
C ARG A 99 -5.49 9.08 -3.83
N LEU A 100 -6.06 9.98 -4.61
CA LEU A 100 -6.10 9.86 -6.07
C LEU A 100 -4.79 10.34 -6.71
N THR A 101 -4.01 11.12 -5.97
CA THR A 101 -2.74 11.70 -6.39
C THR A 101 -1.58 11.24 -5.52
N ALA A 102 -0.35 11.37 -6.04
CA ALA A 102 0.85 11.07 -5.26
C ALA A 102 1.02 12.09 -4.12
N THR A 103 1.49 11.63 -2.97
CA THR A 103 1.77 12.49 -1.80
C THR A 103 3.10 13.23 -1.92
N GLU A 104 3.97 12.79 -2.83
CA GLU A 104 5.32 13.31 -3.00
C GLU A 104 5.61 13.56 -4.48
N GLY A 105 6.30 14.66 -4.77
CA GLY A 105 6.78 15.04 -6.08
C GLY A 105 8.29 15.26 -6.06
N TYR A 106 8.98 14.87 -7.13
CA TYR A 106 10.41 15.11 -7.26
C TYR A 106 10.68 16.47 -7.93
N ASN A 107 11.40 17.34 -7.24
CA ASN A 107 11.85 18.62 -7.78
C ASN A 107 13.24 18.47 -8.40
N ALA A 108 13.31 18.52 -9.73
CA ALA A 108 14.56 18.35 -10.47
C ALA A 108 15.56 19.51 -10.26
N ASN A 109 15.10 20.71 -9.90
CA ASN A 109 15.97 21.86 -9.68
C ASN A 109 16.73 21.78 -8.36
N THR A 110 16.09 21.21 -7.33
CA THR A 110 16.67 21.04 -6.00
C THR A 110 17.17 19.62 -5.73
N SER A 111 16.83 18.66 -6.60
CA SER A 111 17.08 17.22 -6.41
C SER A 111 16.50 16.67 -5.10
N THR A 112 15.34 17.19 -4.70
CA THR A 112 14.65 16.80 -3.45
C THR A 112 13.24 16.28 -3.71
N SER A 113 12.75 15.40 -2.83
CA SER A 113 11.32 15.07 -2.75
C SER A 113 10.62 16.17 -1.94
N GLU A 114 9.48 16.62 -2.43
CA GLU A 114 8.63 17.61 -1.78
C GLU A 114 7.24 17.03 -1.56
N GLU A 115 6.63 17.31 -0.41
CA GLU A 115 5.24 16.94 -0.15
C GLU A 115 4.32 17.73 -1.08
N LEU A 116 3.40 17.04 -1.73
CA LEU A 116 2.38 17.66 -2.55
C LEU A 116 1.12 17.88 -1.71
N PRO A 117 0.42 19.01 -1.89
CA PRO A 117 -0.87 19.22 -1.24
C PRO A 117 -1.85 18.13 -1.68
N ASP A 118 -2.76 17.76 -0.78
CA ASP A 118 -3.83 16.83 -1.07
C ASP A 118 -4.88 17.42 -2.03
N GLU A 119 -5.90 16.64 -2.34
CA GLU A 119 -7.00 17.04 -3.23
C GLU A 119 -7.79 18.27 -2.72
N MET A 120 -7.61 18.66 -1.46
CA MET A 120 -8.22 19.82 -0.82
C MET A 120 -7.24 20.99 -0.62
N GLY A 121 -6.00 20.86 -1.11
CA GLY A 121 -4.98 21.92 -1.02
C GLY A 121 -4.23 21.97 0.31
N THR A 122 -4.32 20.92 1.13
CA THR A 122 -3.71 20.87 2.47
C THR A 122 -2.55 19.88 2.55
N TYR A 123 -1.65 20.09 3.51
CA TYR A 123 -0.48 19.24 3.77
C TYR A 123 -0.68 18.43 5.05
N GLY A 124 0.02 17.29 5.15
CA GLY A 124 -0.03 16.39 6.29
C GLY A 124 -0.85 15.12 6.03
N SER A 125 -0.93 14.27 7.05
CA SER A 125 -1.65 13.00 7.02
C SER A 125 -2.74 12.96 8.09
N SER A 126 -3.87 12.33 7.77
CA SER A 126 -4.88 11.98 8.76
C SER A 126 -4.41 10.83 9.66
N GLY A 127 -5.03 10.69 10.83
CA GLY A 127 -4.88 9.46 11.62
C GLY A 127 -5.40 8.24 10.86
N GLU A 128 -4.98 7.03 11.26
CA GLU A 128 -5.49 5.81 10.63
C GLU A 128 -7.00 5.66 10.85
N TYR A 129 -7.74 5.47 9.76
CA TYR A 129 -9.16 5.12 9.76
C TYR A 129 -9.54 4.43 8.44
N ILE A 130 -10.73 3.86 8.45
CA ILE A 130 -11.44 3.39 7.25
C ILE A 130 -12.72 4.19 7.05
N PHE A 131 -13.17 4.28 5.80
CA PHE A 131 -14.47 4.80 5.44
C PHE A 131 -15.16 3.90 4.42
N TRP A 132 -16.48 3.98 4.37
CA TRP A 132 -17.31 3.26 3.41
C TRP A 132 -18.59 4.04 3.14
N PHE A 133 -19.30 3.66 2.09
CA PHE A 133 -20.64 4.16 1.82
C PHE A 133 -21.65 3.08 2.16
N ASP A 134 -22.77 3.46 2.77
CA ASP A 134 -23.91 2.57 2.92
C ASP A 134 -24.71 2.47 1.59
N PRO A 135 -25.71 1.58 1.50
CA PRO A 135 -26.54 1.46 0.30
C PRO A 135 -27.23 2.76 -0.10
N THR A 136 -27.49 3.67 0.84
CA THR A 136 -28.12 4.98 0.56
C THR A 136 -27.12 6.04 0.07
N GLY A 137 -25.83 5.69 -0.01
CA GLY A 137 -24.76 6.58 -0.44
C GLY A 137 -24.25 7.51 0.64
N LEU A 138 -24.57 7.27 1.92
CA LEU A 138 -24.03 8.06 3.03
C LEU A 138 -22.64 7.55 3.43
N PRO A 139 -21.65 8.45 3.62
CA PRO A 139 -20.33 8.06 4.07
C PRO A 139 -20.32 7.79 5.57
N HIS A 140 -19.62 6.74 5.96
CA HIS A 140 -19.35 6.36 7.34
C HIS A 140 -17.84 6.23 7.54
N GLN A 141 -17.37 6.50 8.76
CA GLN A 141 -15.95 6.44 9.11
C GLN A 141 -15.75 5.71 10.43
N HIS A 142 -14.73 4.86 10.51
CA HIS A 142 -14.38 4.12 11.72
C HIS A 142 -12.87 4.09 11.94
N LYS A 143 -12.46 4.28 13.20
CA LYS A 143 -11.09 4.07 13.65
C LYS A 143 -11.06 2.88 14.60
N GLY A 144 -10.52 1.77 14.14
CA GLY A 144 -10.37 0.54 14.90
C GLY A 144 -10.42 -0.69 14.00
N ASP A 145 -10.38 -1.86 14.63
CA ASP A 145 -10.49 -3.13 13.93
C ASP A 145 -11.89 -3.31 13.33
N TYR A 146 -11.96 -4.15 12.30
CA TYR A 146 -13.23 -4.50 11.67
C TYR A 146 -13.11 -5.85 10.97
N PHE A 147 -14.25 -6.49 10.80
CA PHE A 147 -14.40 -7.65 9.94
C PHE A 147 -15.36 -7.31 8.79
N ILE A 148 -15.15 -7.91 7.62
CA ILE A 148 -15.99 -7.69 6.44
C ILE A 148 -16.37 -9.03 5.79
N SER A 149 -17.62 -9.15 5.35
CA SER A 149 -18.15 -10.36 4.76
C SER A 149 -19.13 -10.06 3.61
N PRO A 150 -19.19 -10.89 2.55
CA PRO A 150 -20.22 -10.77 1.51
C PRO A 150 -21.62 -11.21 1.97
N VAL A 151 -21.74 -11.78 3.18
CA VAL A 151 -23.01 -12.20 3.78
C VAL A 151 -23.19 -11.61 5.19
N PRO A 152 -24.43 -11.33 5.60
CA PRO A 152 -24.73 -10.80 6.92
C PRO A 152 -24.71 -11.93 7.94
N TYR A 153 -23.54 -12.28 8.45
CA TYR A 153 -23.43 -13.11 9.63
C TYR A 153 -24.20 -12.57 10.84
N THR A 154 -24.69 -13.51 11.65
CA THR A 154 -25.46 -13.24 12.85
C THR A 154 -24.56 -12.61 13.91
N LEU A 155 -25.04 -11.53 14.52
CA LEU A 155 -24.37 -10.86 15.62
C LEU A 155 -25.14 -11.17 16.91
N GLN A 156 -24.50 -11.89 17.84
CA GLN A 156 -25.08 -12.21 19.14
C GLN A 156 -24.08 -11.83 20.24
N ASN A 157 -24.52 -11.04 21.22
CA ASN A 157 -23.68 -10.60 22.35
C ASN A 157 -22.30 -10.09 21.89
N ASN A 158 -22.29 -9.21 20.88
CA ASN A 158 -21.08 -8.62 20.30
C ASN A 158 -20.08 -9.65 19.73
N THR A 159 -20.53 -10.86 19.38
CA THR A 159 -19.77 -11.93 18.74
C THR A 159 -20.37 -12.26 17.37
N ILE A 160 -19.52 -12.43 16.35
CA ILE A 160 -19.93 -12.87 15.01
C ILE A 160 -20.09 -14.38 15.01
N LEU A 161 -21.28 -14.87 14.68
CA LEU A 161 -21.56 -16.28 14.44
C LEU A 161 -21.56 -16.54 12.93
N THR A 162 -21.18 -17.75 12.51
CA THR A 162 -21.11 -18.10 11.08
C THR A 162 -22.48 -18.31 10.42
N ASP A 163 -23.56 -18.28 11.19
CA ASP A 163 -24.93 -18.38 10.66
C ASP A 163 -25.32 -17.07 9.96
N ILE A 164 -25.97 -17.19 8.80
CA ILE A 164 -26.49 -16.02 8.07
C ILE A 164 -27.74 -15.51 8.78
N ASP A 165 -27.76 -14.21 9.08
CA ASP A 165 -28.94 -13.51 9.57
C ASP A 165 -29.94 -13.33 8.44
N ALA A 166 -30.94 -14.21 8.42
CA ALA A 166 -31.99 -14.21 7.40
C ALA A 166 -32.78 -12.90 7.35
N SER A 167 -32.95 -12.19 8.47
CA SER A 167 -33.71 -10.93 8.49
C SER A 167 -32.98 -9.80 7.77
N GLU A 168 -31.65 -9.86 7.76
CA GLU A 168 -30.81 -8.90 7.06
C GLU A 168 -30.58 -9.30 5.61
N GLU A 169 -30.40 -10.59 5.35
CA GLU A 169 -30.24 -11.12 3.99
C GLU A 169 -31.49 -10.85 3.13
N GLN A 170 -32.69 -10.89 3.72
CA GLN A 170 -33.94 -10.55 3.04
C GLN A 170 -33.99 -9.10 2.53
N LYS A 171 -33.20 -8.18 3.09
CA LYS A 171 -33.13 -6.78 2.66
C LYS A 171 -32.19 -6.56 1.48
N ARG A 172 -31.49 -7.60 0.99
CA ARG A 172 -30.52 -7.47 -0.11
C ARG A 172 -31.10 -6.78 -1.35
N GLU A 173 -32.33 -7.12 -1.73
CA GLU A 173 -33.00 -6.48 -2.88
C GLU A 173 -33.35 -5.01 -2.62
N GLU A 174 -33.71 -4.67 -1.38
CA GLU A 174 -33.94 -3.28 -0.98
C GLU A 174 -32.64 -2.47 -1.05
N TYR A 175 -31.55 -3.00 -0.50
CA TYR A 175 -30.24 -2.38 -0.56
C TYR A 175 -29.75 -2.19 -2.01
N ALA A 176 -30.00 -3.16 -2.89
CA ALA A 176 -29.65 -3.02 -4.30
C ALA A 176 -30.37 -1.82 -4.97
N LYS A 177 -31.66 -1.60 -4.65
CA LYS A 177 -32.40 -0.43 -5.14
C LYS A 177 -31.86 0.88 -4.57
N GLN A 178 -31.56 0.90 -3.26
CA GLN A 178 -30.94 2.07 -2.63
C GLN A 178 -29.60 2.41 -3.28
N MET A 179 -28.79 1.40 -3.60
CA MET A 179 -27.49 1.59 -4.26
C MET A 179 -27.65 2.23 -5.64
N GLU A 180 -28.62 1.78 -6.44
CA GLU A 180 -28.92 2.35 -7.75
C GLU A 180 -29.37 3.82 -7.66
N GLU A 181 -30.24 4.13 -6.69
CA GLU A 181 -30.66 5.51 -6.42
C GLU A 181 -29.49 6.39 -5.97
N ALA A 182 -28.60 5.84 -5.12
CA ALA A 182 -27.40 6.53 -4.68
C ALA A 182 -26.44 6.80 -5.86
N ASP A 183 -26.30 5.88 -6.81
CA ASP A 183 -25.47 6.12 -8.00
C ASP A 183 -26.00 7.25 -8.87
N LYS A 184 -27.32 7.29 -9.09
CA LYS A 184 -27.97 8.38 -9.82
C LYS A 184 -27.70 9.72 -9.14
N ARG A 185 -27.92 9.79 -7.82
CA ARG A 185 -27.67 11.00 -7.03
C ARG A 185 -26.21 11.44 -7.07
N MET A 186 -25.27 10.51 -6.98
CA MET A 186 -23.83 10.83 -7.02
C MET A 186 -23.40 11.33 -8.40
N LYS A 187 -23.97 10.77 -9.46
CA LYS A 187 -23.75 11.25 -10.83
C LYS A 187 -24.27 12.68 -11.00
N GLU A 188 -25.50 12.95 -10.59
CA GLU A 188 -26.10 14.30 -10.63
C GLU A 188 -25.26 15.31 -9.84
N LEU A 189 -24.80 14.94 -8.63
CA LEU A 189 -23.94 15.78 -7.82
C LEU A 189 -22.59 16.06 -8.50
N SER A 190 -22.00 15.06 -9.17
CA SER A 190 -20.75 15.23 -9.91
C SER A 190 -20.91 16.21 -11.08
N GLU A 191 -21.96 16.03 -11.89
CA GLU A 191 -22.25 16.89 -13.04
C GLU A 191 -22.53 18.34 -12.59
N GLU A 192 -23.26 18.52 -11.49
CA GLU A 192 -23.53 19.83 -10.92
C GLU A 192 -22.26 20.52 -10.40
N ASN A 193 -21.40 19.78 -9.70
CA ASN A 193 -20.12 20.33 -9.21
C ASN A 193 -19.21 20.76 -10.36
N GLU A 194 -19.16 19.99 -11.46
CA GLU A 194 -18.41 20.37 -12.66
C GLU A 194 -18.98 21.64 -13.32
N ARG A 195 -20.31 21.77 -13.37
CA ARG A 195 -20.98 22.96 -13.91
C ARG A 195 -20.63 24.21 -13.08
N ILE A 196 -20.77 24.12 -11.76
CA ILE A 196 -20.41 25.21 -10.82
C ILE A 196 -18.94 25.58 -10.97
N ALA A 197 -18.04 24.60 -11.11
CA ALA A 197 -16.62 24.86 -11.29
C ALA A 197 -16.33 25.64 -12.59
N LYS A 198 -16.99 25.29 -13.70
CA LYS A 198 -16.87 26.01 -14.98
C LYS A 198 -17.40 27.44 -14.89
N GLU A 199 -18.57 27.63 -14.28
CA GLU A 199 -19.18 28.95 -14.08
C GLU A 199 -18.27 29.87 -13.25
N LYS A 200 -17.68 29.34 -12.16
CA LYS A 200 -16.71 30.09 -11.34
C LYS A 200 -15.44 30.47 -12.11
N ALA A 201 -14.91 29.55 -12.92
CA ALA A 201 -13.72 29.82 -13.73
C ALA A 201 -13.99 30.91 -14.79
N GLU A 202 -15.17 30.91 -15.41
CA GLU A 202 -15.56 31.95 -16.38
C GLU A 202 -15.74 33.31 -15.71
N GLN A 203 -16.37 33.36 -14.53
CA GLN A 203 -16.50 34.59 -13.74
C GLN A 203 -15.13 35.18 -13.37
N GLN A 204 -14.20 34.35 -12.89
CA GLN A 204 -12.84 34.78 -12.55
C GLN A 204 -12.12 35.35 -13.78
N LYS A 205 -12.22 34.70 -14.93
CA LYS A 205 -11.63 35.20 -16.18
C LYS A 205 -12.19 36.55 -16.58
N ASN A 206 -13.52 36.72 -16.52
CA ASN A 206 -14.19 37.97 -16.86
C ASN A 206 -13.80 39.11 -15.89
N GLU A 207 -13.65 38.81 -14.59
CA GLU A 207 -13.16 39.77 -13.60
C GLU A 207 -11.70 40.19 -13.85
N GLU A 208 -10.82 39.26 -14.23
CA GLU A 208 -9.44 39.56 -14.58
C GLU A 208 -9.34 40.42 -15.85
N GLU A 209 -10.14 40.12 -16.88
CA GLU A 209 -10.22 40.93 -18.10
C GLU A 209 -10.76 42.34 -17.80
N ALA A 210 -11.79 42.46 -16.95
CA ALA A 210 -12.32 43.75 -16.53
C ALA A 210 -11.33 44.58 -15.69
N LYS A 211 -10.45 43.94 -14.92
CA LYS A 211 -9.35 44.62 -14.19
C LYS A 211 -8.27 45.09 -15.14
N LYS A 212 -7.83 44.26 -16.09
CA LYS A 212 -6.83 44.63 -17.11
C LYS A 212 -7.30 45.79 -18.00
N ASN A 213 -8.59 45.89 -18.28
CA ASN A 213 -9.15 47.00 -19.08
C ASN A 213 -9.29 48.32 -18.29
N LYS A 214 -9.02 48.33 -16.98
CA LYS A 214 -9.06 49.52 -16.11
C LYS A 214 -7.67 50.07 -15.76
N GLU A 215 -6.60 49.37 -16.11
CA GLU A 215 -5.19 49.79 -15.98
C GLU A 215 -4.67 50.34 -17.31
#